data_AF-A0A1N7LYS0-F1
#
_entry.id   AF-A0A1N7LYS0-F1
#
_cell.length_a   1.000
_cell.length_b   1.000
_cell.length_c   1.000
_cell.angle_alpha   90.00
_cell.angle_beta   90.00
_cell.angle_gamma   90.00
#
_symmetry.space_group_name_H-M   'P 1'
#
loop_
_entity.id
_entity.type
_entity.pdbx_description
1 polymer ?
#
loop_
_entity_poly.entity_id
_entity_poly.type
_entity_poly.pdbx_seq_one_letter_code
_entity_poly.pdbx_strand_id
1 'polypeptide(L)'
;MESIIVILFLASLVGMGFFLIKYLHVLAAIVDCSNASGVEIFGAHYKNVYHLMADVRFLNTLWVKGCHEQVADSQLSTLVAKAHRMLRAGVLIGLLIFFVPLINAVVKIGA
;
A
#
# COMPACT_ATOMS: atom_id res chain seq x y z
N MET A 1 23.74 -10.27 -19.09
CA MET A 1 23.27 -9.94 -17.73
C MET A 1 22.47 -8.64 -17.67
N GLU A 2 22.95 -7.55 -18.26
CA GLU A 2 22.31 -6.22 -18.15
C GLU A 2 20.90 -6.14 -18.75
N SER A 3 20.67 -6.74 -19.92
CA SER A 3 19.33 -6.76 -20.56
C SER A 3 18.28 -7.49 -19.72
N ILE A 4 18.66 -8.54 -18.99
CA ILE A 4 17.75 -9.28 -18.09
C ILE A 4 17.34 -8.40 -16.91
N ILE A 5 18.29 -7.66 -16.33
CA ILE A 5 18.03 -6.73 -15.22
C ILE A 5 17.08 -5.62 -15.66
N VAL A 6 17.27 -5.06 -16.87
CA VAL A 6 16.39 -4.04 -17.43
C VAL A 6 14.97 -4.57 -17.66
N ILE A 7 14.82 -5.78 -18.19
CA ILE A 7 13.49 -6.41 -18.40
C ILE A 7 12.80 -6.67 -17.05
N LEU A 8 13.53 -7.20 -16.05
CA LEU A 8 12.98 -7.42 -14.71
C LEU A 8 12.56 -6.11 -14.04
N PHE A 9 13.34 -5.04 -14.22
CA PHE A 9 13.00 -3.71 -13.71
C PHE A 9 11.73 -3.15 -14.34
N LEU A 10 11.60 -3.22 -15.68
CA LEU A 10 10.40 -2.79 -16.39
C LEU A 10 9.17 -3.61 -16.00
N ALA A 11 9.30 -4.94 -15.91
CA ALA A 11 8.21 -5.81 -15.46
C ALA A 11 7.77 -5.48 -14.03
N SER A 12 8.72 -5.15 -13.15
CA SER A 12 8.46 -4.73 -11.77
C SER A 12 7.74 -3.38 -11.71
N LEU A 13 8.10 -2.41 -12.57
CA LEU A 13 7.41 -1.13 -12.69
C LEU A 13 5.94 -1.32 -13.12
N VAL A 14 5.69 -2.16 -14.12
CA VAL A 14 4.32 -2.47 -14.58
C VAL A 14 3.54 -3.17 -13.47
N GLY A 15 4.14 -4.13 -12.79
CA GLY A 15 3.55 -4.82 -11.64
C GLY A 15 3.20 -3.87 -10.50
N MET A 16 4.07 -2.89 -10.22
CA MET A 16 3.85 -1.86 -9.21
C MET A 16 2.70 -0.92 -9.58
N GLY A 17 2.57 -0.55 -10.86
CA GLY A 17 1.42 0.22 -11.36
C GLY A 17 0.10 -0.53 -11.17
N PHE A 18 0.06 -1.81 -11.55
CA PHE A 18 -1.13 -2.65 -11.34
C PHE A 18 -1.47 -2.81 -9.85
N PHE A 19 -0.45 -3.00 -9.01
CA PHE A 19 -0.60 -3.09 -7.56
C PHE A 19 -1.22 -1.81 -6.98
N LEU A 20 -0.72 -0.64 -7.41
CA LEU A 20 -1.23 0.66 -6.98
C LEU A 20 -2.71 0.84 -7.35
N ILE A 21 -3.11 0.46 -8.56
CA ILE A 21 -4.52 0.50 -9.00
C ILE A 21 -5.41 -0.37 -8.10
N LYS A 22 -4.94 -1.58 -7.75
CA LYS A 22 -5.67 -2.47 -6.84
C LYS A 22 -5.74 -1.92 -5.42
N TYR A 23 -4.66 -1.30 -4.94
CA TYR A 23 -4.63 -0.66 -3.63
C TYR A 23 -5.62 0.51 -3.55
N LEU A 24 -5.63 1.39 -4.55
CA LEU A 24 -6.59 2.50 -4.66
C LEU A 24 -8.04 2.03 -4.66
N HIS A 25 -8.35 0.93 -5.36
CA HIS A 25 -9.69 0.33 -5.32
C HIS A 25 -10.11 -0.11 -3.91
N VAL A 26 -9.18 -0.69 -3.13
CA VAL A 26 -9.48 -1.07 -1.75
C VAL A 26 -9.70 0.16 -0.88
N LEU A 27 -8.90 1.22 -1.06
CA LEU A 27 -9.11 2.48 -0.34
C LEU A 27 -10.43 3.16 -0.72
N ALA A 28 -10.83 3.11 -1.99
CA ALA A 28 -12.15 3.57 -2.44
C ALA A 28 -13.27 2.83 -1.72
N ALA A 29 -13.20 1.49 -1.70
CA ALA A 29 -14.18 0.68 -0.99
C ALA A 29 -14.24 1.00 0.52
N ILE A 30 -13.11 1.33 1.15
CA ILE A 30 -13.07 1.77 2.55
C ILE A 30 -13.84 3.09 2.73
N VAL A 31 -13.58 4.09 1.88
CA VAL A 31 -14.25 5.39 1.94
C VAL A 31 -15.76 5.25 1.67
N ASP A 32 -16.13 4.48 0.65
CA ASP A 32 -17.53 4.26 0.29
C ASP A 32 -18.27 3.54 1.41
N CYS A 33 -17.68 2.49 1.99
CA CYS A 33 -18.26 1.75 3.10
C CYS A 33 -18.37 2.61 4.37
N SER A 34 -17.36 3.42 4.69
CA SER A 34 -17.40 4.35 5.83
C SER A 34 -18.48 5.41 5.67
N ASN A 35 -18.63 5.98 4.46
CA ASN A 35 -19.66 6.97 4.17
C ASN A 35 -21.07 6.37 4.16
N ALA A 36 -21.23 5.14 3.66
CA ALA A 36 -22.51 4.44 3.66
C ALA A 36 -22.94 4.01 5.08
N SER A 37 -22.01 3.51 5.89
CA SER A 37 -22.29 3.08 7.27
C SER A 37 -22.29 4.23 8.28
N GLY A 38 -21.83 5.44 7.90
CA GLY A 38 -21.65 6.56 8.81
C GLY A 38 -20.61 6.30 9.91
N VAL A 39 -19.68 5.38 9.68
CA VAL A 39 -18.66 4.96 10.66
C VAL A 39 -17.35 5.66 10.37
N GLU A 40 -16.75 6.25 11.39
CA GLU A 40 -15.44 6.88 11.30
C GLU A 40 -14.32 5.85 11.13
N ILE A 41 -13.33 6.17 10.29
CA ILE A 41 -12.13 5.36 10.12
C ILE A 41 -11.02 6.00 10.96
N PHE A 42 -10.61 5.33 12.04
CA PHE A 42 -9.62 5.84 12.99
C PHE A 42 -9.96 7.24 13.55
N GLY A 43 -11.24 7.51 13.78
CA GLY A 43 -11.73 8.78 14.33
C GLY A 43 -11.85 9.93 13.32
N ALA A 44 -11.90 9.62 12.01
CA ALA A 44 -12.10 10.62 10.97
C ALA A 44 -13.03 10.12 9.85
N HIS A 45 -13.76 11.07 9.25
CA HIS A 45 -14.49 10.86 8.00
C HIS A 45 -13.71 11.41 6.81
N TYR A 46 -13.64 10.62 5.74
CA TYR A 46 -12.89 10.97 4.54
C TYR A 46 -13.86 11.21 3.37
N LYS A 47 -13.76 12.39 2.75
CA LYS A 47 -14.61 12.75 1.60
C LYS A 47 -14.29 11.94 0.35
N ASN A 48 -13.02 11.58 0.15
CA ASN A 48 -12.56 10.80 -0.98
C ASN A 48 -11.25 10.05 -0.65
N VAL A 49 -10.84 9.16 -1.55
CA VAL A 49 -9.61 8.36 -1.44
C VAL A 49 -8.35 9.21 -1.33
N TYR A 50 -8.28 10.33 -2.06
CA TYR A 50 -7.11 11.20 -2.05
C TYR A 50 -6.86 11.82 -0.67
N HIS A 51 -7.91 12.23 0.05
CA HIS A 51 -7.79 12.73 1.42
C HIS A 51 -7.35 11.64 2.38
N LEU A 52 -7.87 10.42 2.21
CA LEU A 52 -7.48 9.27 3.03
C LEU A 52 -6.02 8.85 2.77
N MET A 53 -5.55 8.92 1.53
CA MET A 53 -4.17 8.60 1.17
C MET A 53 -3.18 9.70 1.57
N ALA A 54 -3.61 10.96 1.59
CA ALA A 54 -2.80 12.09 2.06
C ALA A 54 -2.71 12.17 3.59
N ASP A 55 -3.59 11.47 4.31
CA ASP A 55 -3.58 11.48 5.77
C ASP A 55 -2.48 10.55 6.33
N VAL A 56 -1.43 11.18 6.83
CA VAL A 56 -0.29 10.50 7.47
C VAL A 56 -0.72 9.73 8.72
N ARG A 57 -1.71 10.21 9.48
CA ARG A 57 -2.23 9.49 10.65
C ARG A 57 -2.92 8.22 10.21
N PHE A 58 -3.74 8.28 9.16
CA PHE A 58 -4.36 7.10 8.58
C PHE A 58 -3.31 6.08 8.15
N LEU A 59 -2.30 6.50 7.36
CA LEU A 59 -1.23 5.59 6.90
C LEU A 59 -0.43 4.99 8.05
N ASN A 60 -0.12 5.79 9.08
CA ASN A 60 0.62 5.33 10.25
C ASN A 60 -0.20 4.31 11.05
N THR A 61 -1.47 4.61 11.34
CA THR A 61 -2.36 3.67 12.03
C THR A 61 -2.60 2.41 11.19
N LEU A 62 -2.79 2.57 9.88
CA LEU A 62 -2.91 1.46 8.95
C LEU A 62 -1.66 0.58 8.94
N TRP A 63 -0.47 1.11 9.24
CA TRP A 63 0.77 0.32 9.32
C TRP A 63 0.88 -0.55 10.58
N VAL A 64 0.26 -0.12 11.69
CA VAL A 64 0.29 -0.81 12.98
C VAL A 64 -0.52 -2.12 12.93
N LYS A 65 -0.05 -3.17 13.62
CA LYS A 65 -0.77 -4.45 13.75
C LYS A 65 -2.06 -4.24 14.55
N GLY A 66 -3.14 -4.93 14.19
CA GLY A 66 -4.41 -4.86 14.92
C GLY A 66 -5.26 -3.60 14.65
N CYS A 67 -4.88 -2.76 13.68
CA CYS A 67 -5.64 -1.54 13.35
C CYS A 67 -7.11 -1.81 12.98
N HIS A 68 -7.40 -2.95 12.37
CA HIS A 68 -8.75 -3.35 11.98
C HIS A 68 -9.68 -3.67 13.18
N GLU A 69 -9.13 -3.93 14.37
CA GLU A 69 -9.91 -4.14 15.60
C GLU A 69 -10.46 -2.83 16.17
N GLN A 70 -9.91 -1.69 15.75
CA GLN A 70 -10.37 -0.35 16.16
C GLN A 70 -11.58 0.12 15.35
N VAL A 71 -12.04 -0.68 14.37
CA VAL A 71 -13.16 -0.37 13.50
C VAL A 71 -14.36 -1.19 13.93
N ALA A 72 -15.43 -0.51 14.36
CA ALA A 72 -16.63 -1.16 14.89
C ALA A 72 -17.38 -2.00 13.84
N ASP A 73 -17.30 -1.61 12.57
CA ASP A 73 -17.98 -2.29 11.47
C ASP A 73 -17.14 -3.46 10.93
N SER A 74 -17.73 -4.66 10.90
CA SER A 74 -17.05 -5.91 10.48
C SER A 74 -16.62 -5.91 9.00
N GLN A 75 -17.38 -5.25 8.12
CA GLN A 75 -17.07 -5.17 6.69
C GLN A 75 -15.94 -4.18 6.45
N LEU A 76 -16.01 -3.02 7.11
CA LEU A 76 -14.97 -1.99 7.07
C LEU A 76 -13.65 -2.50 7.68
N SER A 77 -13.73 -3.24 8.79
CA SER A 77 -12.60 -3.93 9.43
C SER A 77 -11.89 -4.88 8.45
N THR A 78 -12.65 -5.66 7.68
CA THR A 78 -12.10 -6.58 6.67
C THR A 78 -11.38 -5.82 5.55
N LEU A 79 -11.96 -4.70 5.08
CA LEU A 79 -11.35 -3.85 4.06
C LEU A 79 -10.07 -3.18 4.56
N VAL A 80 -10.08 -2.68 5.80
CA VAL A 80 -8.89 -2.10 6.46
C VAL A 80 -7.80 -3.14 6.66
N ALA A 81 -8.13 -4.37 7.07
CA ALA A 81 -7.17 -5.47 7.16
C ALA A 81 -6.58 -5.85 5.79
N LYS A 82 -7.36 -5.75 4.72
CA LYS A 82 -6.89 -5.93 3.34
C LYS A 82 -5.94 -4.80 2.93
N ALA A 83 -6.31 -3.54 3.20
CA ALA A 83 -5.46 -2.37 2.94
C ALA A 83 -4.13 -2.46 3.71
N HIS A 84 -4.15 -2.88 4.97
CA HIS A 84 -2.95 -3.12 5.78
C HIS A 84 -2.00 -4.13 5.12
N ARG A 85 -2.53 -5.28 4.69
CA ARG A 85 -1.74 -6.32 4.00
C ARG A 85 -1.16 -5.81 2.69
N MET A 86 -1.94 -5.06 1.91
CA MET A 86 -1.48 -4.47 0.66
C MET A 86 -0.43 -3.38 0.90
N LEU A 87 -0.60 -2.51 1.90
CA LEU A 87 0.41 -1.51 2.23
C LEU A 87 1.76 -2.17 2.56
N ARG A 88 1.76 -3.22 3.40
CA ARG A 88 2.98 -3.98 3.72
C ARG A 88 3.59 -4.67 2.51
N ALA A 89 2.77 -5.33 1.69
CA ALA A 89 3.25 -5.98 0.47
C ALA A 89 3.87 -4.96 -0.50
N GLY A 90 3.21 -3.80 -0.68
CA GLY A 90 3.71 -2.72 -1.53
C GLY A 90 5.03 -2.15 -1.04
N VAL A 91 5.19 -1.91 0.26
CA VAL A 91 6.46 -1.46 0.84
C VAL A 91 7.56 -2.51 0.66
N LEU A 92 7.26 -3.80 0.90
CA LEU A 92 8.23 -4.87 0.71
C LEU A 92 8.68 -4.98 -0.76
N ILE A 93 7.74 -4.92 -1.71
CA ILE A 93 8.02 -4.94 -3.14
C ILE A 93 8.87 -3.71 -3.53
N GLY A 94 8.51 -2.52 -3.06
CA GLY A 94 9.26 -1.29 -3.30
C GLY A 94 10.70 -1.38 -2.77
N LEU A 95 10.90 -1.94 -1.58
CA LEU A 95 12.23 -2.18 -1.02
C LEU A 95 13.04 -3.16 -1.90
N LEU A 96 12.45 -4.27 -2.33
CA LEU A 96 13.13 -5.24 -3.19
C LEU A 96 13.55 -4.62 -4.53
N ILE A 97 12.68 -3.82 -5.16
CA ILE A 97 12.99 -3.11 -6.40
C ILE A 97 14.11 -2.10 -6.22
N PHE A 98 14.20 -1.44 -5.05
CA PHE A 98 15.23 -0.44 -4.77
C PHE A 98 16.59 -1.06 -4.41
N PHE A 99 16.61 -2.14 -3.61
CA PHE A 99 17.87 -2.75 -3.16
C PHE A 99 18.55 -3.60 -4.24
N VAL A 100 17.81 -4.22 -5.16
CA VAL A 100 18.41 -5.07 -6.21
C VAL A 100 19.40 -4.29 -7.11
N PRO A 101 19.07 -3.10 -7.64
CA PRO A 101 20.03 -2.28 -8.39
C PRO A 101 21.17 -1.76 -7.51
N LEU A 102 20.89 -1.39 -6.25
CA LEU A 102 21.89 -0.84 -5.33
C LEU A 102 22.97 -1.87 -5.00
N ILE A 103 22.58 -3.11 -4.66
CA ILE A 103 23.51 -4.21 -4.40
C ILE A 103 24.34 -4.50 -5.66
N ASN A 104 23.71 -4.54 -6.83
CA ASN A 104 24.42 -4.76 -8.09
C ASN A 104 25.44 -3.64 -8.40
N ALA A 105 25.10 -2.38 -8.08
CA ALA A 105 26.01 -1.25 -8.24
C ALA A 105 27.20 -1.32 -7.26
N VAL A 106 26.95 -1.65 -5.98
CA VAL A 106 28.00 -1.79 -4.97
C VAL A 106 28.95 -2.95 -5.30
N VAL A 107 28.42 -4.10 -5.72
CA VAL A 107 29.24 -5.26 -6.13
C VAL A 107 30.10 -4.93 -7.36
N LYS A 108 29.59 -4.18 -8.34
CA LYS A 108 30.38 -3.73 -9.50
C LYS A 108 31.47 -2.71 -9.16
N ILE A 109 31.32 -1.93 -8.08
CA ILE A 109 32.33 -0.93 -7.66
C ILE A 109 33.43 -1.58 -6.80
N GLY A 110 33.11 -2.67 -6.09
CA GLY A 110 34.05 -3.39 -5.22
C GLY A 110 34.79 -4.55 -5.87
N ALA A 111 34.54 -4.86 -7.15
CA ALA A 111 35.19 -5.91 -7.94
C ALA A 111 36.08 -5.30 -9.02
#